data_AF-A0A520JEU1-F1
#
_entry.id   AF-A0A520JEU1-F1
#
_cell.length_a   1.000
_cell.length_b   1.000
_cell.length_c   1.000
_cell.angle_alpha   90.00
_cell.angle_beta   90.00
_cell.angle_gamma   90.00
#
_symmetry.space_group_name_H-M   'P 1'
#
loop_
_entity.id
_entity.type
_entity.pdbx_description
1 polymer ?
#
loop_
_entity_poly.entity_id
_entity_poly.type
_entity_poly.pdbx_seq_one_letter_code
_entity_poly.pdbx_strand_id
1 'polypeptide(L)'
;MMRDLDRLDPSGMAPRPPKLDDTDRPLRMGEGRISGYLSVAFGTLSLLAVLCFIFPDYLTTPSLRAGYDLGVMRTLLAAGMVFSGGFGVLTFALNRRKRLGALGLLLTGIALALGGSAVPVGPRYDVAGFIGLDWFILDLLASALLFITLEKLSPHRRDQPILRSDFWYDGRYFIFNHLAIGIFLFMSVRAMPSLFSWTINAGLQDWFRSLPGVVQFAVVLVTADLMEYATHRAMHEIPFLWRFHAVHHSVERMDWMAGSRLHFLEPVVTRMAVMLPAFILGAGDAPLLCY
;
A
#
# COMPACT_ATOMS: atom_id res chain seq x y z
N MET A 1 -15.89 34.73 13.69
CA MET A 1 -15.01 35.68 14.40
C MET A 1 -13.84 35.99 13.48
N MET A 2 -14.07 36.90 12.53
CA MET A 2 -13.11 37.42 11.56
C MET A 2 -12.27 38.50 12.22
N ARG A 3 -11.00 38.22 12.51
CA ARG A 3 -9.94 39.22 12.72
C ARG A 3 -8.63 38.58 12.32
N ASP A 4 -8.17 38.89 11.10
CA ASP A 4 -6.75 38.86 10.69
C ASP A 4 -6.66 39.26 9.20
N LEU A 5 -7.11 40.47 8.88
CA LEU A 5 -6.99 41.06 7.53
C LEU A 5 -6.13 42.33 7.48
N ASP A 6 -5.20 42.53 8.41
CA ASP A 6 -4.34 43.73 8.39
C ASP A 6 -2.88 43.40 8.77
N ARG A 7 -2.18 42.68 7.89
CA ARG A 7 -0.72 42.78 7.78
C ARG A 7 -0.35 43.01 6.32
N LEU A 8 -0.54 44.25 5.88
CA LEU A 8 0.06 44.74 4.64
C LEU A 8 1.56 44.92 4.87
N ASP A 9 2.36 44.18 4.09
CA ASP A 9 3.80 44.32 3.97
C ASP A 9 4.14 45.72 3.41
N PRO A 10 4.94 46.55 4.11
CA PRO A 10 5.27 47.91 3.68
C PRO A 10 6.25 47.97 2.48
N SER A 11 6.71 46.83 1.95
CA SER A 11 7.74 46.79 0.90
C SER A 11 7.21 46.98 -0.54
N GLY A 12 5.89 47.01 -0.77
CA GLY A 12 5.31 47.20 -2.10
C GLY A 12 5.67 46.11 -3.12
N MET A 13 6.38 45.05 -2.71
CA MET A 13 6.56 43.86 -3.53
C MET A 13 5.29 43.02 -3.42
N ALA A 14 4.69 42.71 -4.57
CA ALA A 14 3.72 41.61 -4.64
C ALA A 14 4.32 40.38 -3.94
N PRO A 15 3.56 39.69 -3.06
CA PRO A 15 4.05 38.48 -2.43
C PRO A 15 4.60 37.57 -3.53
N ARG A 16 5.87 37.14 -3.40
CA ARG A 16 6.43 36.18 -4.35
C ARG A 16 5.42 35.04 -4.46
N PRO A 17 4.99 34.65 -5.68
CA PRO A 17 4.14 33.48 -5.82
C PRO A 17 4.83 32.35 -5.05
N PRO A 18 4.08 31.59 -4.22
CA PRO A 18 4.68 30.48 -3.50
C PRO A 18 5.47 29.67 -4.53
N LYS A 19 6.75 29.38 -4.23
CA LYS A 19 7.52 28.47 -5.07
C LYS A 19 6.67 27.22 -5.17
N LEU A 20 6.06 26.98 -6.33
CA LEU A 20 5.44 25.70 -6.62
C LEU A 20 6.48 24.67 -6.25
N ASP A 21 6.17 23.85 -5.25
CA ASP A 21 7.04 22.74 -4.91
C ASP A 21 7.28 21.98 -6.21
N ASP A 22 8.52 21.59 -6.47
CA ASP A 22 8.91 20.94 -7.73
C ASP A 22 8.10 19.64 -7.97
N THR A 23 7.41 19.17 -6.92
CA THR A 23 6.46 18.06 -6.90
C THR A 23 5.18 18.31 -7.69
N ASP A 24 4.62 19.53 -7.70
CA ASP A 24 3.37 19.82 -8.44
C ASP A 24 3.59 20.07 -9.95
N ARG A 25 4.84 19.96 -10.43
CA ARG A 25 5.17 20.08 -11.85
C ARG A 25 5.10 18.72 -12.56
N PRO A 26 4.37 18.62 -13.69
CA PRO A 26 4.35 17.42 -14.52
C PRO A 26 5.76 16.92 -14.88
N LEU A 27 5.92 15.59 -14.96
CA LEU A 27 7.17 14.97 -15.37
C LEU A 27 7.41 15.24 -16.86
N ARG A 28 8.58 15.82 -17.20
CA ARG A 28 8.98 16.08 -18.58
C ARG A 28 10.24 15.29 -18.93
N MET A 29 10.31 14.80 -20.17
CA MET A 29 11.50 14.14 -20.69
C MET A 29 12.69 15.11 -20.74
N GLY A 30 13.90 14.60 -20.56
CA GLY A 30 15.14 15.39 -20.58
C GLY A 30 15.47 16.15 -19.29
N GLU A 31 14.53 16.30 -18.33
CA GLU A 31 14.81 16.99 -17.05
C GLU A 31 15.63 16.15 -16.06
N GLY A 32 15.88 14.87 -16.35
CA GLY A 32 16.56 13.93 -15.45
C GLY A 32 15.72 13.50 -14.23
N ARG A 33 14.50 14.04 -14.05
CA ARG A 33 13.57 13.62 -12.99
C ARG A 33 13.08 12.20 -13.21
N ILE A 34 12.62 11.89 -14.42
CA ILE A 34 12.09 10.56 -14.78
C ILE A 34 13.17 9.50 -14.58
N SER A 35 14.34 9.67 -15.18
CA SER A 35 15.47 8.75 -15.01
C SER A 35 15.91 8.67 -13.54
N GLY A 36 15.88 9.77 -12.80
CA GLY A 36 16.22 9.75 -11.37
C GLY A 36 15.25 8.90 -10.55
N TYR A 37 13.93 9.08 -10.74
CA TYR A 37 12.91 8.27 -10.06
C TYR A 37 12.98 6.80 -10.47
N LEU A 38 13.17 6.51 -11.76
CA LEU A 38 13.31 5.12 -12.23
C LEU A 38 14.56 4.46 -11.64
N SER A 39 15.68 5.19 -11.57
CA SER A 39 16.90 4.69 -10.95
C SER A 39 16.67 4.32 -9.48
N VAL A 40 16.04 5.21 -8.71
CA VAL A 40 15.69 4.94 -7.30
C VAL A 40 14.70 3.79 -7.18
N ALA A 41 13.64 3.75 -7.99
CA ALA A 41 12.62 2.70 -7.95
C ALA A 41 13.22 1.31 -8.20
N PHE A 42 13.96 1.14 -9.31
CA PHE A 42 14.61 -0.14 -9.60
C PHE A 42 15.71 -0.50 -8.59
N GLY A 43 16.44 0.49 -8.06
CA GLY A 43 17.45 0.28 -7.03
C GLY A 43 16.84 -0.22 -5.73
N THR A 44 15.74 0.41 -5.29
CA THR A 44 14.95 -0.03 -4.13
C THR A 44 14.40 -1.43 -4.34
N LEU A 45 13.74 -1.70 -5.48
CA LEU A 45 13.19 -3.04 -5.78
C LEU A 45 14.29 -4.11 -5.78
N SER A 46 15.46 -3.80 -6.34
CA SER A 46 16.60 -4.73 -6.36
C SER A 46 17.11 -5.02 -4.95
N LEU A 47 17.23 -4.00 -4.10
CA LEU A 47 17.64 -4.17 -2.70
C LEU A 47 16.60 -4.99 -1.92
N LEU A 48 15.32 -4.67 -2.06
CA LEU A 48 14.24 -5.42 -1.40
C LEU A 48 14.20 -6.88 -1.87
N ALA A 49 14.40 -7.14 -3.16
CA ALA A 49 14.47 -8.50 -3.69
C ALA A 49 15.67 -9.27 -3.11
N VAL A 50 16.86 -8.65 -3.02
CA VAL A 50 18.02 -9.26 -2.34
C VAL A 50 17.70 -9.58 -0.88
N LEU A 51 17.02 -8.69 -0.16
CA LEU A 51 16.57 -8.97 1.21
C LEU A 51 15.58 -10.15 1.27
N CYS A 52 14.65 -10.25 0.32
CA CYS A 52 13.75 -11.41 0.20
C CYS A 52 14.51 -12.72 -0.07
N PHE A 53 15.63 -12.68 -0.80
CA PHE A 53 16.50 -13.84 -0.96
C PHE A 53 17.20 -14.23 0.34
N ILE A 54 17.68 -13.25 1.11
CA ILE A 54 18.42 -13.49 2.37
C ILE A 54 17.49 -13.94 3.50
N PHE A 55 16.29 -13.37 3.60
CA PHE A 55 15.32 -13.61 4.68
C PHE A 55 13.97 -14.09 4.13
N PRO A 56 13.93 -15.20 3.39
CA PRO A 56 12.72 -15.54 2.66
C PRO A 56 11.56 -15.84 3.63
N ASP A 57 11.77 -16.54 4.74
CA ASP A 57 10.64 -16.88 5.64
C ASP A 57 10.01 -15.71 6.38
N TYR A 58 10.73 -14.60 6.53
CA TYR A 58 10.18 -13.39 7.14
C TYR A 58 9.58 -12.43 6.13
N LEU A 59 10.18 -12.33 4.93
CA LEU A 59 9.85 -11.29 3.96
C LEU A 59 8.99 -11.78 2.80
N THR A 60 8.83 -13.09 2.60
CA THR A 60 8.05 -13.61 1.47
C THR A 60 6.85 -14.43 1.93
N THR A 61 5.83 -14.44 1.09
CA THR A 61 4.58 -15.15 1.31
C THR A 61 4.76 -16.62 0.95
N PRO A 62 4.50 -17.58 1.86
CA PRO A 62 4.80 -19.00 1.62
C PRO A 62 4.17 -19.56 0.34
N SER A 63 2.92 -19.20 0.06
CA SER A 63 2.18 -19.67 -1.12
C SER A 63 2.75 -19.10 -2.44
N LEU A 64 3.06 -17.81 -2.49
CA LEU A 64 3.64 -17.18 -3.68
C LEU A 64 5.03 -17.72 -3.96
N ARG A 65 5.84 -17.80 -2.90
CA ARG A 65 7.20 -18.30 -2.98
C ARG A 65 7.28 -19.74 -3.50
N ALA A 66 6.32 -20.59 -3.15
CA ALA A 66 6.25 -21.96 -3.67
C ALA A 66 6.09 -22.00 -5.20
N GLY A 67 5.53 -20.94 -5.81
CA GLY A 67 5.39 -20.79 -7.26
C GLY A 67 6.51 -19.99 -7.94
N TYR A 68 7.50 -19.46 -7.22
CA TYR A 68 8.57 -18.67 -7.82
C TYR A 68 9.63 -19.53 -8.48
N ASP A 69 9.89 -19.27 -9.76
CA ASP A 69 11.06 -19.83 -10.46
C ASP A 69 12.32 -19.05 -10.09
N LEU A 70 13.31 -19.75 -9.53
CA LEU A 70 14.54 -19.14 -9.05
C LEU A 70 15.35 -18.48 -10.18
N GLY A 71 15.40 -19.10 -11.36
CA GLY A 71 16.12 -18.56 -12.50
C GLY A 71 15.51 -17.25 -12.97
N VAL A 72 14.17 -17.23 -13.12
CA VAL A 72 13.43 -16.02 -13.49
C VAL A 72 13.62 -14.91 -12.45
N MET A 73 13.52 -15.22 -11.16
CA MET A 73 13.70 -14.20 -10.10
C MET A 73 15.11 -13.59 -10.12
N ARG A 74 16.15 -14.39 -10.38
CA ARG A 74 17.53 -13.89 -10.53
C ARG A 74 17.69 -13.02 -11.77
N THR A 75 17.08 -13.40 -12.89
CA THR A 75 17.10 -12.60 -14.13
C THR A 75 16.38 -11.27 -13.93
N LEU A 76 15.22 -11.26 -13.27
CA LEU A 76 14.49 -10.03 -12.97
C LEU A 76 15.29 -9.11 -12.05
N LEU A 77 15.93 -9.66 -11.01
CA LEU A 77 16.82 -8.90 -10.13
C LEU A 77 18.00 -8.31 -10.91
N ALA A 78 18.68 -9.12 -11.74
CA ALA A 78 19.78 -8.64 -12.58
C ALA A 78 19.34 -7.49 -13.51
N ALA A 79 18.20 -7.66 -14.19
CA ALA A 79 17.64 -6.65 -15.07
C ALA A 79 17.31 -5.36 -14.30
N GLY A 80 16.67 -5.46 -13.13
CA GLY A 80 16.38 -4.32 -12.26
C GLY A 80 17.63 -3.53 -11.88
N MET A 81 18.71 -4.22 -11.51
CA MET A 81 19.98 -3.58 -11.16
C MET A 81 20.62 -2.86 -12.35
N VAL A 82 20.59 -3.49 -13.55
CA VAL A 82 21.07 -2.87 -14.79
C VAL A 82 20.25 -1.62 -15.13
N PHE A 83 18.92 -1.69 -15.05
CA PHE A 83 18.06 -0.53 -15.29
C PHE A 83 18.32 0.58 -14.27
N SER A 84 18.44 0.26 -12.98
CA SER A 84 18.77 1.25 -11.95
C SER A 84 20.10 1.96 -12.23
N GLY A 85 21.13 1.18 -12.56
CA GLY A 85 22.45 1.67 -12.94
C GLY A 85 22.41 2.59 -14.16
N GLY A 86 21.79 2.12 -15.25
CA GLY A 86 21.65 2.86 -16.51
C GLY A 86 20.91 4.18 -16.34
N PHE A 87 19.76 4.17 -15.65
CA PHE A 87 19.01 5.39 -15.36
C PHE A 87 19.75 6.33 -14.39
N GLY A 88 20.53 5.77 -13.46
CA GLY A 88 21.37 6.53 -12.54
C GLY A 88 22.42 7.34 -13.30
N VAL A 89 23.20 6.68 -14.16
CA VAL A 89 24.20 7.32 -15.03
C VAL A 89 23.56 8.35 -15.97
N LEU A 90 22.43 8.01 -16.60
CA LEU A 90 21.68 8.95 -17.45
C LEU A 90 21.28 10.21 -16.68
N THR A 91 20.86 10.08 -15.42
CA THR A 91 20.50 11.21 -14.56
C THR A 91 21.69 12.13 -14.27
N PHE A 92 22.89 11.56 -14.13
CA PHE A 92 24.12 12.34 -14.02
C PHE A 92 24.48 13.07 -15.31
N ALA A 93 24.33 12.40 -16.45
CA ALA A 93 24.58 12.98 -17.78
C ALA A 93 23.64 14.17 -18.07
N LEU A 94 22.37 14.09 -17.66
CA LEU A 94 21.40 15.18 -17.78
C LEU A 94 21.65 16.34 -16.80
N ASN A 95 22.59 16.19 -15.85
CA ASN A 95 23.14 17.22 -14.95
C ASN A 95 22.10 18.09 -14.18
N ARG A 96 20.90 17.57 -13.91
CA ARG A 96 19.81 18.35 -13.28
C ARG A 96 19.37 17.80 -11.93
N ARG A 97 19.41 16.47 -11.73
CA ARG A 97 18.91 15.79 -10.51
C ARG A 97 19.89 14.73 -9.98
N LYS A 98 21.18 15.06 -9.95
CA LYS A 98 22.28 14.14 -9.57
C LYS A 98 22.06 13.40 -8.24
N ARG A 99 21.38 14.02 -7.26
CA ARG A 99 21.05 13.37 -5.97
C ARG A 99 20.18 12.12 -6.12
N LEU A 100 19.18 12.15 -7.01
CA LEU A 100 18.32 11.00 -7.27
C LEU A 100 19.10 9.88 -7.96
N GLY A 101 19.93 10.23 -8.96
CA GLY A 101 20.83 9.26 -9.60
C GLY A 101 21.82 8.64 -8.61
N ALA A 102 22.43 9.45 -7.73
CA ALA A 102 23.34 8.97 -6.70
C ALA A 102 22.66 8.00 -5.73
N LEU A 103 21.42 8.31 -5.31
CA LEU A 103 20.65 7.44 -4.43
C LEU A 103 20.33 6.09 -5.09
N GLY A 104 19.88 6.08 -6.35
CA GLY A 104 19.61 4.84 -7.09
C GLY A 104 20.87 3.99 -7.28
N LEU A 105 22.00 4.61 -7.61
CA LEU A 105 23.29 3.94 -7.71
C LEU A 105 23.77 3.39 -6.36
N LEU A 106 23.57 4.14 -5.27
CA LEU A 106 23.90 3.67 -3.92
C LEU A 106 23.07 2.44 -3.54
N LEU A 107 21.75 2.48 -3.76
CA LEU A 107 20.86 1.34 -3.50
C LEU A 107 21.27 0.11 -4.29
N THR A 108 21.60 0.29 -5.58
CA THR A 108 22.11 -0.80 -6.44
C THR A 108 23.47 -1.31 -5.95
N GLY A 109 24.35 -0.42 -5.50
CA GLY A 109 25.64 -0.78 -4.92
C GLY A 109 25.51 -1.60 -3.65
N ILE A 110 24.56 -1.26 -2.77
CA ILE A 110 24.24 -2.07 -1.58
C ILE A 110 23.69 -3.43 -2.00
N ALA A 111 22.76 -3.49 -2.95
CA ALA A 111 22.23 -4.75 -3.47
C ALA A 111 23.35 -5.64 -4.06
N LEU A 112 24.30 -5.06 -4.82
CA LEU A 112 25.49 -5.76 -5.32
C LEU A 112 26.37 -6.28 -4.19
N ALA A 113 26.66 -5.44 -3.19
CA ALA A 113 27.50 -5.81 -2.05
C ALA A 113 26.91 -6.97 -1.23
N LEU A 114 25.58 -7.09 -1.20
CA LEU A 114 24.85 -8.18 -0.58
C LEU A 114 24.71 -9.44 -1.47
N GLY A 115 25.34 -9.46 -2.66
CA GLY A 115 25.39 -10.61 -3.56
C GLY A 115 24.63 -10.43 -4.88
N GLY A 116 23.84 -9.36 -5.02
CA GLY A 116 23.11 -9.03 -6.26
C GLY A 116 22.25 -10.19 -6.77
N SER A 117 22.23 -10.38 -8.09
CA SER A 117 21.49 -11.49 -8.72
C SER A 117 22.04 -12.89 -8.39
N ALA A 118 23.25 -12.98 -7.83
CA ALA A 118 23.88 -14.23 -7.40
C ALA A 118 23.72 -14.51 -5.90
N VAL A 119 22.99 -13.67 -5.15
CA VAL A 119 22.79 -13.82 -3.71
C VAL A 119 22.28 -15.23 -3.37
N PRO A 120 22.88 -15.95 -2.40
CA PRO A 120 22.36 -17.25 -1.98
C PRO A 120 20.99 -17.09 -1.33
N VAL A 121 20.12 -18.09 -1.51
CA VAL A 121 18.85 -18.14 -0.77
C VAL A 121 19.19 -18.45 0.68
N GLY A 122 18.67 -17.64 1.60
CA GLY A 122 18.88 -17.82 3.03
C GLY A 122 18.30 -19.14 3.56
N PRO A 123 18.71 -19.52 4.78
CA PRO A 123 18.21 -20.71 5.44
C PRO A 123 16.69 -20.65 5.66
N ARG A 124 16.09 -21.83 5.80
CA ARG A 124 14.67 -21.96 6.10
C ARG A 124 14.42 -22.12 7.59
N TYR A 125 13.49 -21.35 8.12
CA TYR A 125 13.03 -21.36 9.50
C TYR A 125 11.53 -21.64 9.54
N ASP A 126 11.10 -22.45 10.50
CA ASP A 126 9.68 -22.65 10.82
C ASP A 126 9.19 -21.49 11.68
N VAL A 127 8.84 -20.38 11.04
CA VAL A 127 8.41 -19.14 11.69
C VAL A 127 6.90 -19.04 11.72
N ALA A 128 6.37 -18.53 12.85
CA ALA A 128 4.93 -18.42 13.07
C ALA A 128 4.22 -17.37 12.19
N GLY A 129 4.97 -16.51 11.48
CA GLY A 129 4.39 -15.47 10.64
C GLY A 129 5.43 -14.81 9.73
N PHE A 130 4.91 -14.07 8.74
CA PHE A 130 5.69 -13.37 7.72
C PHE A 130 5.09 -11.97 7.46
N ILE A 131 5.90 -11.05 6.95
CA ILE A 131 5.48 -9.68 6.59
C ILE A 131 4.86 -9.65 5.19
N GLY A 132 5.32 -10.50 4.26
CA GLY A 132 4.78 -10.57 2.90
C GLY A 132 5.21 -9.39 2.03
N LEU A 133 6.48 -9.00 2.11
CA LEU A 133 7.07 -7.92 1.31
C LEU A 133 6.98 -8.21 -0.19
N ASP A 134 7.07 -9.48 -0.60
CA ASP A 134 6.89 -9.89 -2.00
C ASP A 134 5.47 -9.60 -2.51
N TRP A 135 4.44 -9.97 -1.74
CA TRP A 135 3.05 -9.65 -2.04
C TRP A 135 2.85 -8.13 -2.08
N PHE A 136 3.36 -7.40 -1.10
CA PHE A 136 3.31 -5.93 -1.09
C PHE A 136 3.91 -5.32 -2.36
N ILE A 137 5.08 -5.80 -2.80
CA ILE A 137 5.72 -5.30 -4.03
C ILE A 137 4.86 -5.60 -5.26
N LEU A 138 4.34 -6.83 -5.37
CA LEU A 138 3.49 -7.23 -6.49
C LEU A 138 2.20 -6.42 -6.54
N ASP A 139 1.54 -6.26 -5.38
CA ASP A 139 0.33 -5.46 -5.23
C ASP A 139 0.57 -3.98 -5.56
N LEU A 140 1.65 -3.38 -5.05
CA LEU A 140 2.03 -2.00 -5.35
C LEU A 140 2.25 -1.81 -6.86
N LEU A 141 3.00 -2.71 -7.50
CA LEU A 141 3.29 -2.62 -8.94
C LEU A 141 2.04 -2.85 -9.79
N ALA A 142 1.21 -3.83 -9.44
CA ALA A 142 -0.04 -4.11 -10.13
C ALA A 142 -1.03 -2.96 -10.00
N SER A 143 -1.23 -2.45 -8.78
CA SER A 143 -2.12 -1.32 -8.49
C SER A 143 -1.63 -0.03 -9.17
N ALA A 144 -0.34 0.29 -9.07
CA ALA A 144 0.22 1.46 -9.74
C ALA A 144 0.07 1.34 -11.26
N LEU A 145 0.37 0.17 -11.86
CA LEU A 145 0.20 -0.03 -13.29
C LEU A 145 -1.26 0.11 -13.71
N LEU A 146 -2.18 -0.57 -13.02
CA LEU A 146 -3.60 -0.58 -13.34
C LEU A 146 -4.20 0.82 -13.19
N PHE A 147 -4.12 1.39 -11.99
CA PHE A 147 -4.85 2.61 -11.68
C PHE A 147 -4.22 3.85 -12.29
N ILE A 148 -2.87 3.96 -12.37
CA ILE A 148 -2.26 5.10 -13.10
C ILE A 148 -2.63 5.01 -14.59
N THR A 149 -2.67 3.81 -15.18
CA THR A 149 -3.10 3.65 -16.58
C THR A 149 -4.55 4.08 -16.75
N LEU A 150 -5.47 3.61 -15.90
CA LEU A 150 -6.88 4.01 -15.96
C LEU A 150 -7.07 5.52 -15.77
N GLU A 151 -6.37 6.11 -14.79
CA GLU A 151 -6.38 7.55 -14.54
C GLU A 151 -5.87 8.36 -15.72
N LYS A 152 -4.92 7.84 -16.51
CA LYS A 152 -4.36 8.55 -17.67
C LYS A 152 -5.07 8.25 -18.99
N LEU A 153 -5.75 7.11 -19.11
CA LEU A 153 -6.63 6.82 -20.25
C LEU A 153 -7.95 7.60 -20.17
N SER A 154 -8.53 7.73 -18.98
CA SER A 154 -9.78 8.47 -18.75
C SER A 154 -9.68 9.43 -17.56
N PRO A 155 -8.83 10.47 -17.64
CA PRO A 155 -8.63 11.42 -16.55
C PRO A 155 -9.86 12.30 -16.32
N HIS A 156 -10.36 12.32 -15.07
CA HIS A 156 -11.29 13.36 -14.62
C HIS A 156 -10.59 14.72 -14.48
N ARG A 157 -9.35 14.74 -13.95
CA ARG A 157 -8.48 15.93 -13.86
C ARG A 157 -7.25 15.78 -14.75
N ARG A 158 -7.25 16.44 -15.92
CA ARG A 158 -6.20 16.29 -16.94
C ARG A 158 -4.87 16.96 -16.59
N ASP A 159 -4.93 17.98 -15.75
CA ASP A 159 -3.81 18.80 -15.29
C ASP A 159 -3.08 18.20 -14.09
N GLN A 160 -3.66 17.20 -13.41
CA GLN A 160 -3.06 16.59 -12.23
C GLN A 160 -1.83 15.73 -12.61
N PRO A 161 -0.63 16.06 -12.10
CA PRO A 161 0.57 15.26 -12.33
C PRO A 161 0.48 13.90 -11.63
N ILE A 162 1.22 12.90 -12.12
CA ILE A 162 1.30 11.56 -11.48
C ILE A 162 1.88 11.68 -10.07
N LEU A 163 3.00 12.39 -9.94
CA LEU A 163 3.69 12.61 -8.66
C LEU A 163 3.27 13.94 -8.03
N ARG A 164 1.99 14.14 -7.76
CA ARG A 164 1.47 15.34 -7.06
C ARG A 164 2.13 15.54 -5.69
N SER A 165 2.04 16.73 -5.10
CA SER A 165 2.75 17.05 -3.85
C SER A 165 2.52 16.05 -2.71
N ASP A 166 1.30 15.52 -2.54
CA ASP A 166 0.99 14.59 -1.45
C ASP A 166 1.23 13.12 -1.81
N PHE A 167 1.76 12.82 -3.00
CA PHE A 167 2.06 11.46 -3.46
C PHE A 167 2.90 10.69 -2.44
N TRP A 168 3.97 11.30 -1.91
CA TRP A 168 4.83 10.63 -0.92
C TRP A 168 4.23 10.59 0.48
N TYR A 169 3.31 11.51 0.79
CA TYR A 169 2.57 11.47 2.03
C TYR A 169 1.61 10.28 2.01
N ASP A 170 0.85 10.12 0.94
CA ASP A 170 -0.06 8.98 0.71
C ASP A 170 0.69 7.66 0.55
N GLY A 171 1.83 7.67 -0.13
CA GLY A 171 2.70 6.50 -0.25
C GLY A 171 3.18 5.95 1.10
N ARG A 172 3.39 6.81 2.12
CA ARG A 172 3.77 6.32 3.47
C ARG A 172 2.61 5.61 4.15
N TYR A 173 1.39 6.13 4.02
CA TYR A 173 0.19 5.45 4.50
C TYR A 173 -0.05 4.14 3.75
N PHE A 174 0.12 4.15 2.42
CA PHE A 174 0.04 2.94 1.60
C PHE A 174 1.01 1.87 2.10
N ILE A 175 2.31 2.19 2.20
CA ILE A 175 3.34 1.27 2.68
C ILE A 175 3.00 0.73 4.07
N PHE A 176 2.68 1.61 5.02
CA PHE A 176 2.42 1.20 6.40
C PHE A 176 1.16 0.33 6.50
N ASN A 177 0.03 0.78 5.96
CA ASN A 177 -1.24 0.08 6.08
C ASN A 177 -1.23 -1.26 5.32
N HIS A 178 -0.58 -1.34 4.15
CA HIS A 178 -0.49 -2.60 3.40
C HIS A 178 0.45 -3.61 4.06
N LEU A 179 1.64 -3.20 4.52
CA LEU A 179 2.53 -4.12 5.24
C LEU A 179 1.94 -4.57 6.58
N ALA A 180 1.15 -3.72 7.24
CA ALA A 180 0.49 -4.05 8.49
C ALA A 180 -0.80 -4.85 8.31
N ILE A 181 -1.31 -5.04 7.09
CA ILE A 181 -2.63 -5.66 6.86
C ILE A 181 -2.72 -7.08 7.42
N GLY A 182 -1.65 -7.87 7.29
CA GLY A 182 -1.59 -9.22 7.86
C GLY A 182 -1.62 -9.21 9.40
N ILE A 183 -0.97 -8.22 10.02
CA ILE A 183 -1.01 -8.02 11.47
C ILE A 183 -2.41 -7.60 11.90
N PHE A 184 -3.04 -6.66 11.19
CA PHE A 184 -4.40 -6.20 11.47
C PHE A 184 -5.40 -7.35 11.37
N LEU A 185 -5.33 -8.14 10.28
CA LEU A 185 -6.18 -9.31 10.11
C LEU A 185 -5.96 -10.34 11.22
N PHE A 186 -4.70 -10.64 11.56
CA PHE A 186 -4.36 -11.54 12.66
C PHE A 186 -4.93 -11.03 13.99
N MET A 187 -4.75 -9.75 14.31
CA MET A 187 -5.31 -9.13 15.52
C MET A 187 -6.84 -9.24 15.54
N SER A 188 -7.51 -8.91 14.44
CA SER A 188 -8.97 -8.97 14.31
C SER A 188 -9.48 -10.40 14.52
N VAL A 189 -8.88 -11.41 13.87
CA VAL A 189 -9.28 -12.82 13.99
C VAL A 189 -9.00 -13.35 15.40
N ARG A 190 -7.84 -13.04 15.98
CA ARG A 190 -7.46 -13.52 17.32
C ARG A 190 -8.30 -12.89 18.43
N ALA A 191 -8.69 -11.63 18.29
CA ALA A 191 -9.52 -10.94 19.26
C ALA A 191 -11.00 -11.38 19.21
N MET A 192 -11.47 -11.87 18.05
CA MET A 192 -12.89 -12.17 17.83
C MET A 192 -13.49 -13.14 18.88
N PRO A 193 -12.91 -14.33 19.17
CA PRO A 193 -13.50 -15.24 20.16
C PRO A 193 -13.47 -14.67 21.57
N SER A 194 -12.42 -13.93 21.94
CA SER A 194 -12.32 -13.34 23.28
C SER A 194 -13.36 -12.25 23.54
N LEU A 195 -13.74 -11.50 22.50
CA LEU A 195 -14.68 -10.39 22.62
C LEU A 195 -16.14 -10.80 22.37
N PHE A 196 -16.35 -11.81 21.52
CA PHE A 196 -17.66 -12.14 20.98
C PHE A 196 -18.09 -13.60 21.17
N SER A 197 -17.36 -14.42 21.92
CA SER A 197 -17.78 -15.82 22.20
C SER A 197 -19.18 -15.94 22.81
N TRP A 198 -19.65 -14.92 23.52
CA TRP A 198 -21.02 -14.85 24.06
C TRP A 198 -22.11 -14.80 22.98
N THR A 199 -21.75 -14.49 21.72
CA THR A 199 -22.67 -14.51 20.57
C THR A 199 -22.81 -15.88 19.93
N ILE A 200 -21.95 -16.85 20.30
CA ILE A 200 -21.94 -18.19 19.71
C ILE A 200 -23.23 -18.93 20.08
N ASN A 201 -23.94 -19.40 19.06
CA ASN A 201 -25.11 -20.25 19.20
C ASN A 201 -24.96 -21.48 18.30
N ALA A 202 -24.81 -22.66 18.92
CA ALA A 202 -24.56 -23.90 18.18
C ALA A 202 -25.67 -24.22 17.16
N GLY A 203 -26.94 -24.08 17.55
CA GLY A 203 -28.07 -24.36 16.67
C GLY A 203 -28.13 -23.44 15.45
N LEU A 204 -27.85 -22.14 15.64
CA LEU A 204 -27.76 -21.17 14.54
C LEU A 204 -26.62 -21.52 13.59
N GLN A 205 -25.44 -21.83 14.12
CA GLN A 205 -24.28 -22.14 13.30
C GLN A 205 -24.45 -23.45 12.53
N ASP A 206 -25.02 -24.48 13.15
CA ASP A 206 -25.29 -25.76 12.48
C ASP A 206 -26.34 -25.60 11.39
N TRP A 207 -27.39 -24.81 11.66
CA TRP A 207 -28.37 -24.44 10.63
C TRP A 207 -27.70 -23.69 9.48
N PHE A 208 -26.88 -22.67 9.75
CA PHE A 208 -26.22 -21.90 8.70
C PHE A 208 -25.27 -22.76 7.86
N ARG A 209 -24.47 -23.62 8.48
CA ARG A 209 -23.57 -24.56 7.79
C ARG A 209 -24.32 -25.60 6.96
N SER A 210 -25.58 -25.90 7.28
CA SER A 210 -26.43 -26.81 6.49
C SER A 210 -26.94 -26.17 5.19
N LEU A 211 -26.87 -24.84 5.04
CA LEU A 211 -27.29 -24.16 3.82
C LEU A 211 -26.33 -24.46 2.66
N PRO A 212 -26.78 -24.43 1.39
CA PRO A 212 -25.90 -24.54 0.25
C PRO A 212 -24.81 -23.46 0.27
N GLY A 213 -23.58 -23.79 -0.17
CA GLY A 213 -22.45 -22.87 -0.10
C GLY A 213 -22.69 -21.52 -0.79
N VAL A 214 -23.45 -21.50 -1.89
CA VAL A 214 -23.85 -20.26 -2.59
C VAL A 214 -24.73 -19.36 -1.71
N VAL A 215 -25.61 -19.96 -0.91
CA VAL A 215 -26.47 -19.23 0.03
C VAL A 215 -25.63 -18.69 1.19
N GLN A 216 -24.71 -19.49 1.72
CA GLN A 216 -23.78 -19.02 2.76
C GLN A 216 -22.96 -17.84 2.26
N PHE A 217 -22.39 -17.93 1.07
CA PHE A 217 -21.64 -16.85 0.43
C PHE A 217 -22.48 -15.59 0.24
N ALA A 218 -23.70 -15.72 -0.30
CA ALA A 218 -24.59 -14.57 -0.49
C ALA A 218 -24.94 -13.88 0.84
N VAL A 219 -25.17 -14.65 1.91
CA VAL A 219 -25.43 -14.09 3.24
C VAL A 219 -24.19 -13.40 3.80
N VAL A 220 -23.01 -14.03 3.70
CA VAL A 220 -21.74 -13.43 4.13
C VAL A 220 -21.50 -12.12 3.39
N LEU A 221 -21.59 -12.10 2.07
CA LEU A 221 -21.42 -10.91 1.23
C LEU A 221 -22.34 -9.76 1.68
N VAL A 222 -23.65 -10.02 1.76
CA VAL A 222 -24.63 -8.97 2.10
C VAL A 222 -24.44 -8.45 3.52
N THR A 223 -24.16 -9.35 4.48
CA THR A 223 -23.98 -8.93 5.88
C THR A 223 -22.66 -8.22 6.10
N ALA A 224 -21.61 -8.62 5.41
CA ALA A 224 -20.31 -7.97 5.42
C ALA A 224 -20.39 -6.54 4.84
N ASP A 225 -21.02 -6.37 3.68
CA ASP A 225 -21.26 -5.06 3.06
C ASP A 225 -22.13 -4.15 3.96
N LEU A 226 -23.17 -4.71 4.57
CA LEU A 226 -24.02 -3.96 5.49
C LEU A 226 -23.22 -3.49 6.73
N MET A 227 -22.33 -4.33 7.26
CA MET A 227 -21.47 -3.97 8.37
C MET A 227 -20.43 -2.92 7.99
N GLU A 228 -19.86 -3.00 6.78
CA GLU A 228 -18.96 -1.97 6.26
C GLU A 228 -19.68 -0.63 6.14
N TYR A 229 -20.88 -0.62 5.52
CA TYR A 229 -21.73 0.55 5.42
C TYR A 229 -22.06 1.14 6.80
N ALA A 230 -22.53 0.32 7.73
CA ALA A 230 -22.92 0.78 9.07
C ALA A 230 -21.73 1.34 9.84
N THR A 231 -20.56 0.70 9.73
CA THR A 231 -19.32 1.16 10.37
C THR A 231 -18.87 2.51 9.80
N HIS A 232 -18.87 2.64 8.48
CA HIS A 232 -18.51 3.89 7.80
C HIS A 232 -19.50 5.01 8.14
N ARG A 233 -20.80 4.73 8.15
CA ARG A 233 -21.82 5.69 8.60
C ARG A 233 -21.61 6.12 10.04
N ALA A 234 -21.33 5.18 10.95
CA ALA A 234 -21.03 5.48 12.34
C ALA A 234 -19.78 6.37 12.47
N MET A 235 -18.76 6.15 11.64
CA MET A 235 -17.56 7.01 11.57
C MET A 235 -17.87 8.44 11.13
N HIS A 236 -18.93 8.64 10.34
CA HIS A 236 -19.40 9.96 9.94
C HIS A 236 -20.35 10.63 10.95
N GLU A 237 -21.13 9.86 11.71
CA GLU A 237 -22.16 10.39 12.60
C GLU A 237 -21.71 10.52 14.06
N ILE A 238 -20.77 9.69 14.53
CA ILE A 238 -20.32 9.67 15.91
C ILE A 238 -19.03 10.50 16.05
N PRO A 239 -19.03 11.62 16.83
CA PRO A 239 -17.88 12.54 16.90
C PRO A 239 -16.57 11.88 17.36
N PHE A 240 -16.64 10.86 18.21
CA PHE A 240 -15.46 10.11 18.64
C PHE A 240 -14.82 9.31 17.49
N LEU A 241 -15.64 8.62 16.69
CA LEU A 241 -15.17 7.82 15.56
C LEU A 241 -14.68 8.71 14.39
N TRP A 242 -15.34 9.85 14.19
CA TRP A 242 -14.91 10.85 13.20
C TRP A 242 -13.46 11.28 13.39
N ARG A 243 -12.95 11.37 14.63
CA ARG A 243 -11.55 11.77 14.88
C ARG A 243 -10.53 10.85 14.23
N PHE A 244 -10.86 9.58 14.05
CA PHE A 244 -10.02 8.62 13.33
C PHE A 244 -10.24 8.72 11.83
N HIS A 245 -11.52 8.71 11.42
CA HIS A 245 -11.90 8.70 10.01
C HIS A 245 -11.63 10.03 9.28
N ALA A 246 -11.47 11.14 10.01
CA ALA A 246 -11.04 12.42 9.46
C ALA A 246 -9.65 12.34 8.79
N VAL A 247 -8.82 11.36 9.13
CA VAL A 247 -7.55 11.09 8.42
C VAL A 247 -7.83 10.69 6.97
N HIS A 248 -8.83 9.84 6.73
CA HIS A 248 -9.30 9.47 5.40
C HIS A 248 -9.87 10.67 4.64
N HIS A 249 -10.71 11.47 5.29
CA HIS A 249 -11.29 12.69 4.69
C HIS A 249 -10.31 13.86 4.55
N SER A 250 -9.06 13.72 5.01
CA SER A 250 -8.03 14.76 4.83
C SER A 250 -7.45 14.82 3.41
N VAL A 251 -7.84 13.89 2.52
CA VAL A 251 -7.37 13.88 1.13
C VAL A 251 -7.96 15.07 0.36
N GLU A 252 -7.09 16.00 -0.07
CA GLU A 252 -7.50 17.16 -0.87
C GLU A 252 -7.44 16.88 -2.39
N ARG A 253 -6.51 16.04 -2.83
CA ARG A 253 -6.30 15.66 -4.23
C ARG A 253 -6.42 14.15 -4.38
N MET A 254 -7.45 13.70 -5.08
CA MET A 254 -7.74 12.29 -5.27
C MET A 254 -6.82 11.68 -6.33
N ASP A 255 -6.19 10.56 -5.99
CA ASP A 255 -5.55 9.60 -6.91
C ASP A 255 -5.71 8.19 -6.36
N TRP A 256 -5.14 7.21 -7.04
CA TRP A 256 -5.24 5.80 -6.70
C TRP A 256 -4.70 5.42 -5.31
N MET A 257 -3.79 6.22 -4.71
CA MET A 257 -3.28 5.96 -3.37
C MET A 257 -4.12 6.62 -2.26
N ALA A 258 -4.99 7.58 -2.61
CA ALA A 258 -5.78 8.33 -1.64
C ALA A 258 -6.58 7.42 -0.68
N GLY A 259 -7.12 6.31 -1.18
CA GLY A 259 -7.88 5.35 -0.37
C GLY A 259 -7.06 4.72 0.76
N SER A 260 -5.73 4.74 0.67
CA SER A 260 -4.85 4.16 1.69
C SER A 260 -4.56 5.09 2.86
N ARG A 261 -4.97 6.37 2.80
CA ARG A 261 -4.77 7.35 3.88
C ARG A 261 -5.74 7.07 5.04
N LEU A 262 -5.49 5.98 5.77
CA LEU A 262 -6.32 5.54 6.88
C LEU A 262 -5.58 5.70 8.19
N HIS A 263 -6.31 6.02 9.26
CA HIS A 263 -5.77 5.86 10.60
C HIS A 263 -5.53 4.36 10.87
N PHE A 264 -4.39 3.98 11.47
CA PHE A 264 -4.00 2.57 11.60
C PHE A 264 -4.99 1.68 12.38
N LEU A 265 -5.79 2.25 13.28
CA LEU A 265 -6.87 1.53 13.98
C LEU A 265 -8.10 1.26 13.10
N GLU A 266 -8.29 2.04 12.04
CA GLU A 266 -9.47 1.95 11.19
C GLU A 266 -9.55 0.61 10.43
N PRO A 267 -8.46 0.10 9.81
CA PRO A 267 -8.44 -1.27 9.27
C PRO A 267 -8.78 -2.34 10.31
N VAL A 268 -8.32 -2.22 11.56
CA VAL A 268 -8.61 -3.22 12.61
C VAL A 268 -10.10 -3.23 12.94
N VAL A 269 -10.69 -2.04 13.16
CA VAL A 269 -12.11 -1.89 13.52
C VAL A 269 -13.01 -2.33 12.36
N THR A 270 -12.74 -1.87 11.14
CA THR A 270 -13.54 -2.23 9.96
C THR A 270 -13.46 -3.72 9.68
N ARG A 271 -12.28 -4.34 9.71
CA ARG A 271 -12.14 -5.79 9.49
C ARG A 271 -12.84 -6.61 10.58
N MET A 272 -12.75 -6.19 11.85
CA MET A 272 -13.52 -6.86 12.92
C MET A 272 -15.03 -6.73 12.70
N ALA A 273 -15.53 -5.55 12.37
CA ALA A 273 -16.96 -5.32 12.15
C ALA A 273 -17.49 -6.15 10.97
N VAL A 274 -16.74 -6.19 9.86
CA VAL A 274 -17.08 -6.94 8.65
C VAL A 274 -17.04 -8.46 8.89
N MET A 275 -16.10 -8.96 9.69
CA MET A 275 -16.00 -10.40 9.98
C MET A 275 -16.98 -10.88 11.07
N LEU A 276 -17.57 -9.97 11.84
CA LEU A 276 -18.42 -10.31 12.98
C LEU A 276 -19.67 -11.14 12.58
N PRO A 277 -20.44 -10.81 11.52
CA PRO A 277 -21.57 -11.63 11.10
C PRO A 277 -21.16 -13.05 10.73
N ALA A 278 -20.07 -13.21 9.98
CA ALA A 278 -19.55 -14.52 9.61
C ALA A 278 -19.12 -15.34 10.83
N PHE A 279 -18.52 -14.69 11.83
CA PHE A 279 -18.17 -15.32 13.11
C PHE A 279 -19.43 -15.79 13.88
N ILE A 280 -20.46 -14.95 13.97
CA ILE A 280 -21.74 -15.29 14.63
C ILE A 280 -22.40 -16.48 13.94
N LEU A 281 -22.48 -16.44 12.61
CA LEU A 281 -23.09 -17.46 11.77
C LEU A 281 -22.25 -18.75 11.68
N GLY A 282 -20.98 -18.72 12.11
CA GLY A 282 -20.09 -19.87 12.03
C GLY A 282 -19.77 -20.27 10.59
N ALA A 283 -19.65 -19.28 9.69
CA ALA A 283 -19.31 -19.48 8.29
C ALA A 283 -17.98 -20.24 8.13
N GLY A 284 -17.94 -21.19 7.21
CA GLY A 284 -16.71 -21.92 6.88
C GLY A 284 -15.73 -21.07 6.06
N ASP A 285 -14.52 -21.59 5.88
CA ASP A 285 -13.43 -20.87 5.20
C ASP A 285 -13.76 -20.52 3.74
N ALA A 286 -14.45 -21.39 3.01
CA ALA A 286 -14.71 -21.16 1.58
C ALA A 286 -15.57 -19.91 1.29
N PRO A 287 -16.75 -19.71 1.91
CA PRO A 287 -17.50 -18.45 1.79
C PRO A 287 -16.70 -17.21 2.21
N LEU A 288 -15.83 -17.33 3.21
CA LEU A 288 -15.00 -16.24 3.72
C LEU A 288 -13.84 -15.89 2.79
N LEU A 289 -13.24 -16.88 2.10
CA LEU A 289 -12.16 -16.67 1.14
C LEU A 289 -12.65 -16.14 -0.21
N CYS A 290 -13.92 -16.36 -0.54
CA CYS A 290 -14.54 -15.82 -1.75
C CYS A 290 -15.01 -14.37 -1.61
N TYR A 291 -15.22 -13.90 -0.37
CA TYR A 291 -15.54 -12.51 -0.05
C TYR A 291 -14.25 -11.68 0.01
#